data_AF-A0A2W4IRL5-F1
#
_entry.id   AF-A0A2W4IRL5-F1
#
_cell.length_a   1.000
_cell.length_b   1.000
_cell.length_c   1.000
_cell.angle_alpha   90.00
_cell.angle_beta   90.00
_cell.angle_gamma   90.00
#
_symmetry.space_group_name_H-M   'P 1'
#
loop_
_entity.id
_entity.type
_entity.pdbx_description
1 polymer ?
#
loop_
_entity_poly.entity_id
_entity_poly.type
_entity_poly.pdbx_seq_one_letter_code
_entity_poly.pdbx_strand_id
1 'polypeptide(L)'
;MMALVTDTHLESSRCQRCGRPLKDPTSRARGIGPVCLRRMRPEPRDPQGLGVQVAVTVNGRPLGHVVRHSPTGFEWGYDGSGPADLALSILTDYLSRAGRDVRVKDMPEAVVGRKGRELLAERLHQGFKRDVVACLPREGWRLTGEEVAAWLVRHGVAVPSMPVVYEGRRLA
;
A
#
# COMPACT_ATOMS: atom_id res chain seq x y z
N MET A 1 26.94 -9.19 50.14
CA MET A 1 25.54 -8.79 49.88
C MET A 1 25.44 -8.38 48.42
N MET A 2 24.99 -9.27 47.53
CA MET A 2 24.57 -8.88 46.17
C MET A 2 23.05 -8.94 46.13
N ALA A 3 22.41 -7.79 45.93
CA ALA A 3 20.97 -7.71 45.74
C ALA A 3 20.63 -8.22 44.34
N LEU A 4 19.85 -9.30 44.28
CA LEU A 4 19.19 -9.75 43.06
C LEU A 4 18.04 -8.78 42.78
N VAL A 5 18.24 -7.86 41.84
CA VAL A 5 17.13 -7.16 41.18
C VAL A 5 16.44 -8.16 40.26
N THR A 6 15.33 -8.74 40.72
CA THR A 6 14.42 -9.48 39.84
C THR A 6 13.64 -8.46 39.02
N ASP A 7 13.99 -8.36 37.73
CA ASP A 7 13.27 -7.58 36.75
C ASP A 7 11.87 -8.22 36.54
N THR A 8 10.89 -7.74 37.30
CA THR A 8 9.49 -8.15 37.14
C THR A 8 8.96 -7.55 35.84
N HIS A 9 9.11 -8.27 34.73
CA HIS A 9 8.42 -7.96 33.49
C HIS A 9 6.90 -8.03 33.75
N LEU A 10 6.27 -6.86 33.89
CA LEU A 10 4.81 -6.73 33.96
C LEU A 10 4.21 -7.18 32.62
N GLU A 11 3.73 -8.42 32.59
CA GLU A 11 3.00 -8.96 31.43
C GLU A 11 1.77 -8.10 31.14
N SER A 12 1.66 -7.58 29.91
CA SER A 12 0.50 -6.78 29.54
C SER A 12 -0.64 -7.67 29.07
N SER A 13 -1.81 -7.55 29.70
CA SER A 13 -3.03 -8.26 29.27
C SER A 13 -3.69 -7.65 28.03
N ARG A 14 -3.21 -6.47 27.59
CA ARG A 14 -3.72 -5.76 26.42
C ARG A 14 -2.57 -5.28 25.54
N CYS A 15 -2.81 -5.23 24.24
CA CYS A 15 -1.85 -4.69 23.28
C CYS A 15 -1.67 -3.20 23.55
N GLN A 16 -0.45 -2.77 23.87
CA GLN A 16 -0.12 -1.38 24.15
C GLN A 16 -0.38 -0.45 22.94
N ARG A 17 -0.44 -0.99 21.72
CA ARG A 17 -0.72 -0.22 20.49
C ARG A 17 -2.20 -0.08 20.15
N CYS A 18 -3.01 -1.12 20.36
CA CYS A 18 -4.40 -1.14 19.87
C CYS A 18 -5.45 -1.47 20.95
N GLY A 19 -5.02 -1.71 22.19
CA GLY A 19 -5.89 -2.02 23.33
C GLY A 19 -6.56 -3.40 23.29
N ARG A 20 -6.38 -4.20 22.22
CA ARG A 20 -6.99 -5.53 22.12
C ARG A 20 -6.40 -6.51 23.15
N PRO A 21 -7.21 -7.41 23.74
CA PRO A 21 -6.71 -8.41 24.70
C PRO A 21 -5.61 -9.30 24.11
N LEU A 22 -4.61 -9.61 24.92
CA LEU A 22 -3.51 -10.52 24.58
C LEU A 22 -3.74 -11.85 25.29
N LYS A 23 -4.01 -12.91 24.51
CA LYS A 23 -4.26 -14.26 25.04
C LYS A 23 -2.98 -15.12 25.09
N ASP A 24 -2.12 -14.92 24.10
CA ASP A 24 -0.87 -15.64 23.94
C ASP A 24 0.21 -15.12 24.92
N PRO A 25 0.86 -15.99 25.71
CA PRO A 25 1.89 -15.60 26.69
C PRO A 25 3.04 -14.81 26.06
N THR A 26 3.52 -15.21 24.88
CA THR A 26 4.59 -14.48 24.17
C THR A 26 4.17 -13.06 23.82
N SER A 27 2.91 -12.86 23.44
CA SER A 27 2.34 -11.54 23.17
C SER A 27 2.18 -10.70 24.44
N ARG A 28 1.76 -11.32 25.55
CA ARG A 28 1.63 -10.65 26.86
C ARG A 28 2.97 -10.19 27.40
N ALA A 29 3.99 -11.05 27.32
CA ALA A 29 5.36 -10.74 27.73
C ALA A 29 5.94 -9.53 26.97
N ARG A 30 5.67 -9.40 25.67
CA ARG A 30 6.13 -8.26 24.85
C ARG A 30 5.17 -7.06 24.84
N GLY A 31 3.99 -7.17 25.46
CA GLY A 31 2.96 -6.13 25.48
C GLY A 31 2.30 -5.76 24.14
N ILE A 32 2.57 -6.51 23.05
CA ILE A 32 2.10 -6.21 21.70
C ILE A 32 1.48 -7.45 21.06
N GLY A 33 0.32 -7.32 20.42
CA GLY A 33 -0.35 -8.42 19.73
C GLY A 33 0.34 -8.81 18.41
N PRO A 34 0.20 -10.05 17.94
CA PRO A 34 0.94 -10.55 16.77
C PRO A 34 0.64 -9.76 15.49
N VAL A 35 -0.61 -9.32 15.31
CA VAL A 35 -1.02 -8.47 14.20
C VAL A 35 -0.36 -7.08 14.30
N CYS A 36 -0.38 -6.47 15.48
CA CYS A 36 0.25 -5.17 15.71
C CYS A 36 1.77 -5.27 15.54
N LEU A 37 2.40 -6.35 16.01
CA LEU A 37 3.83 -6.57 15.86
C LEU A 37 4.22 -6.68 14.39
N ARG A 38 3.48 -7.46 13.58
CA ARG A 38 3.72 -7.54 12.12
C ARG A 38 3.64 -6.17 11.45
N ARG A 39 2.71 -5.31 11.91
CA ARG A 39 2.55 -3.92 11.45
C ARG A 39 3.54 -2.93 12.08
N MET A 40 4.36 -3.35 13.04
CA MET A 40 5.42 -2.53 13.67
C MET A 40 6.81 -2.95 13.21
N ARG A 41 6.94 -4.07 12.50
CA ARG A 41 8.23 -4.48 11.94
C ARG A 41 8.72 -3.34 11.03
N PRO A 42 9.92 -2.80 11.28
CA PRO A 42 10.49 -1.86 10.34
C PRO A 42 10.59 -2.56 8.98
N GLU A 43 10.15 -1.87 7.92
CA GLU A 43 10.48 -2.22 6.54
C GLU A 43 11.99 -2.51 6.48
N PRO A 44 12.46 -3.53 5.75
CA PRO A 44 13.89 -3.72 5.53
C PRO A 44 14.44 -2.42 4.93
N ARG A 45 15.18 -1.65 5.72
CA ARG A 45 15.85 -0.46 5.22
C ARG A 45 17.16 -0.93 4.61
N ASP A 46 17.37 -0.63 3.34
CA ASP A 46 18.72 -0.54 2.81
C ASP A 46 19.29 0.83 3.22
N PRO A 47 20.22 0.89 4.20
CA PRO A 47 20.77 2.14 4.68
C PRO A 47 21.82 2.72 3.70
N GLN A 48 22.19 1.97 2.67
CA GLN A 48 23.36 2.22 1.81
C GLN A 48 22.99 2.52 0.35
N GLY A 49 21.74 2.29 -0.08
CA GLY A 49 21.28 2.53 -1.45
C GLY A 49 21.90 1.60 -2.49
N LEU A 50 22.47 0.47 -2.05
CA LEU A 50 23.04 -0.59 -2.89
C LEU A 50 22.00 -1.67 -3.23
N GLY A 51 20.77 -1.49 -2.77
CA GLY A 51 19.67 -2.43 -2.88
C GLY A 51 19.14 -2.58 -4.30
N VAL A 52 18.50 -3.73 -4.51
CA VAL A 52 17.74 -4.10 -5.72
C VAL A 52 17.09 -2.88 -6.35
N GLN A 53 17.57 -2.49 -7.53
CA GLN A 53 17.04 -1.32 -8.22
C GLN A 53 15.59 -1.62 -8.62
N VAL A 54 14.64 -0.88 -8.06
CA VAL A 54 13.22 -1.05 -8.38
C VAL A 54 12.85 -0.14 -9.56
N ALA A 55 12.43 -0.73 -10.67
CA ALA A 55 11.88 -0.01 -11.80
C ALA A 55 10.37 -0.25 -11.89
N VAL A 56 9.58 0.82 -11.78
CA VAL A 56 8.14 0.80 -12.05
C VAL A 56 7.83 1.73 -13.21
N THR A 57 7.18 1.20 -14.24
CA THR A 57 6.85 1.94 -15.45
C THR A 57 5.36 1.91 -15.77
N VAL A 58 4.93 2.91 -16.53
CA VAL A 58 3.66 2.95 -17.26
C VAL A 58 3.96 3.16 -18.73
N ASN A 59 3.57 2.21 -19.59
CA ASN A 59 3.89 2.19 -21.02
C ASN A 59 5.38 2.40 -21.30
N GLY A 60 6.25 1.72 -20.53
CA GLY A 60 7.70 1.80 -20.66
C GLY A 60 8.36 3.08 -20.12
N ARG A 61 7.59 4.04 -19.60
CA ARG A 61 8.12 5.27 -18.96
C ARG A 61 8.04 5.18 -17.45
N PRO A 62 8.95 5.79 -16.68
CA PRO A 62 8.88 5.78 -15.22
C PRO A 62 7.52 6.27 -14.70
N LEU A 63 6.92 5.54 -13.77
CA LEU A 63 5.71 5.97 -13.07
C LEU A 63 6.07 7.08 -12.06
N GLY A 64 5.31 8.17 -12.05
CA GLY A 64 5.49 9.23 -11.04
C GLY A 64 5.15 8.74 -9.63
N HIS A 65 6.06 8.90 -8.68
CA HIS A 65 5.86 8.50 -7.29
C HIS A 65 5.11 9.58 -6.51
N VAL A 66 3.87 9.26 -6.14
CA VAL A 66 3.11 10.03 -5.14
C VAL A 66 3.55 9.60 -3.75
N VAL A 67 4.51 10.35 -3.19
CA VAL A 67 5.09 10.07 -1.87
C VAL A 67 4.10 10.46 -0.78
N ARG A 68 3.62 9.48 0.00
CA ARG A 68 2.71 9.73 1.15
C ARG A 68 3.13 8.95 2.38
N HIS A 69 3.55 7.70 2.20
CA HIS A 69 3.87 6.79 3.30
C HIS A 69 5.33 6.36 3.31
N SER A 70 5.98 6.30 2.14
CA SER A 70 7.38 5.85 2.03
C SER A 70 8.18 6.75 1.10
N PRO A 71 9.20 7.48 1.59
CA PRO A 71 10.07 8.26 0.73
C PRO A 71 11.12 7.41 0.00
N THR A 72 11.24 6.11 0.31
CA THR A 72 12.33 5.24 -0.17
C THR A 72 12.07 4.56 -1.51
N GLY A 73 10.97 4.91 -2.19
CA GLY A 73 10.60 4.36 -3.50
C GLY A 73 9.45 3.36 -3.46
N PHE A 74 9.20 2.72 -4.60
CA PHE A 74 8.10 1.77 -4.77
C PHE A 74 8.43 0.37 -4.24
N GLU A 75 7.42 -0.28 -3.67
CA GLU A 75 7.49 -1.69 -3.25
C GLU A 75 6.16 -2.40 -3.56
N TRP A 76 6.16 -3.73 -3.55
CA TRP A 76 4.96 -4.57 -3.78
C TRP A 76 5.17 -5.99 -3.24
N GLY A 77 4.10 -6.79 -3.24
CA GLY A 77 4.12 -8.20 -2.84
C GLY A 77 4.00 -8.43 -1.33
N TYR A 78 3.52 -7.42 -0.58
CA TYR A 78 3.11 -7.50 0.82
C TYR A 78 2.24 -6.31 1.23
N ASP A 79 1.65 -6.36 2.42
CA ASP A 79 0.90 -5.26 3.03
C ASP A 79 1.86 -4.36 3.84
N GLY A 80 2.18 -3.18 3.30
CA GLY A 80 3.15 -2.23 3.88
C GLY A 80 2.96 -0.79 3.39
N SER A 81 3.94 0.07 3.69
CA SER A 81 3.90 1.49 3.32
C SER A 81 4.35 1.74 1.87
N GLY A 82 5.42 1.09 1.41
CA GLY A 82 5.86 1.18 0.00
C GLY A 82 4.79 0.69 -1.00
N PRO A 83 4.11 -0.45 -0.77
CA PRO A 83 2.97 -0.88 -1.58
C PRO A 83 1.78 0.10 -1.56
N ALA A 84 1.61 0.88 -0.49
CA ALA A 84 0.55 1.89 -0.42
C ALA A 84 0.83 3.06 -1.37
N ASP A 85 2.08 3.52 -1.44
CA ASP A 85 2.46 4.61 -2.34
C ASP A 85 2.45 4.15 -3.80
N LEU A 86 2.81 2.90 -4.09
CA LEU A 86 2.64 2.31 -5.43
C LEU A 86 1.16 2.27 -5.83
N ALA A 87 0.27 1.79 -4.93
CA ALA A 87 -1.17 1.78 -5.17
C ALA A 87 -1.71 3.20 -5.44
N LEU A 88 -1.31 4.18 -4.63
CA LEU A 88 -1.72 5.57 -4.80
C LEU A 88 -1.23 6.16 -6.12
N SER A 89 0.01 5.84 -6.51
CA SER A 89 0.62 6.34 -7.75
C SER A 89 -0.06 5.76 -8.99
N ILE A 90 -0.33 4.45 -9.02
CA ILE A 90 -1.07 3.80 -10.12
C ILE A 90 -2.47 4.42 -10.26
N LEU A 91 -3.23 4.52 -9.17
CA LEU A 91 -4.58 5.10 -9.24
C LEU A 91 -4.57 6.57 -9.63
N THR A 92 -3.58 7.35 -9.16
CA THR A 92 -3.44 8.76 -9.53
C THR A 92 -3.15 8.93 -11.01
N ASP A 93 -2.21 8.16 -11.57
CA ASP A 93 -1.91 8.17 -13.01
C ASP A 93 -3.13 7.73 -13.83
N TYR A 94 -3.74 6.59 -13.48
CA TYR A 94 -4.89 6.05 -14.21
C TYR A 94 -6.07 7.01 -14.23
N LEU A 95 -6.49 7.52 -13.06
CA LEU A 95 -7.61 8.45 -12.99
C LEU A 95 -7.29 9.76 -13.72
N SER A 96 -6.05 10.25 -13.63
CA SER A 96 -5.65 11.45 -14.36
C SER A 96 -5.77 11.30 -15.88
N ARG A 97 -5.39 10.12 -16.42
CA ARG A 97 -5.55 9.78 -17.85
C ARG A 97 -7.01 9.64 -18.25
N ALA A 98 -7.83 8.99 -17.42
CA ALA A 98 -9.27 8.86 -17.65
C ALA A 98 -9.97 10.23 -17.63
N GLY A 99 -9.42 11.22 -16.92
CA GLY A 99 -9.80 12.61 -17.07
C GLY A 99 -11.29 12.88 -16.84
N ARG A 100 -11.97 13.37 -17.86
CA ARG A 100 -13.41 13.68 -17.82
C ARG A 100 -14.30 12.46 -17.97
N ASP A 101 -13.77 11.28 -18.22
CA ASP A 101 -14.56 10.05 -18.40
C ASP A 101 -14.78 9.29 -17.08
N VAL A 102 -14.20 9.78 -15.98
CA VAL A 102 -14.47 9.25 -14.64
C VAL A 102 -15.90 9.59 -14.21
N ARG A 103 -16.66 8.59 -13.73
CA ARG A 103 -17.97 8.77 -13.08
C ARG A 103 -18.00 8.01 -11.76
N VAL A 104 -18.57 8.63 -10.73
CA VAL A 104 -18.83 7.96 -9.44
C VAL A 104 -20.29 7.51 -9.45
N LYS A 105 -20.54 6.23 -9.14
CA LYS A 105 -21.89 5.64 -9.24
C LYS A 105 -22.94 6.42 -8.43
N ASP A 106 -22.56 6.91 -7.26
CA ASP A 106 -23.45 7.66 -6.36
C ASP A 106 -23.71 9.10 -6.84
N MET A 107 -22.95 9.58 -7.83
CA MET A 107 -23.04 10.93 -8.40
C MET A 107 -22.82 10.88 -9.92
N PRO A 108 -23.75 10.28 -10.69
CA PRO A 108 -23.54 9.97 -12.11
C PRO A 108 -23.46 11.21 -13.01
N GLU A 109 -24.05 12.33 -12.60
CA GLU A 109 -24.04 13.59 -13.36
C GLU A 109 -22.87 14.52 -12.99
N ALA A 110 -22.17 14.22 -11.88
CA ALA A 110 -21.10 15.08 -11.40
C ALA A 110 -19.86 14.98 -12.31
N VAL A 111 -19.37 16.14 -12.75
CA VAL A 111 -18.08 16.22 -13.43
C VAL A 111 -16.97 16.07 -12.38
N VAL A 112 -16.25 14.96 -12.43
CA VAL A 112 -15.11 14.73 -11.53
C VAL A 112 -13.90 15.51 -12.05
N GLY A 113 -13.68 16.70 -11.49
CA GLY A 113 -12.51 17.53 -11.77
C GLY A 113 -11.19 16.93 -11.26
N ARG A 114 -10.06 17.59 -11.54
CA ARG A 114 -8.71 17.14 -11.13
C ARG A 114 -8.64 16.78 -9.65
N LYS A 115 -9.07 17.69 -8.78
CA LYS A 115 -9.03 17.47 -7.32
C LYS A 115 -9.92 16.30 -6.88
N GLY A 116 -11.08 16.13 -7.53
CA GLY A 116 -11.97 14.99 -7.27
C GLY A 116 -11.31 13.65 -7.60
N ARG A 117 -10.53 13.58 -8.68
CA ARG A 117 -9.78 12.37 -9.05
C ARG A 117 -8.64 12.06 -8.09
N GLU A 118 -7.92 13.07 -7.64
CA GLU A 118 -6.91 12.93 -6.59
C GLU A 118 -7.55 12.38 -5.30
N LEU A 119 -8.68 12.95 -4.85
CA LEU A 119 -9.42 12.47 -3.68
C LEU A 119 -9.95 11.03 -3.85
N LEU A 120 -10.36 10.64 -5.06
CA LEU A 120 -10.77 9.27 -5.36
C LEU A 120 -9.57 8.30 -5.24
N ALA A 121 -8.41 8.65 -5.79
CA ALA A 121 -7.20 7.85 -5.63
C ALA A 121 -6.84 7.68 -4.14
N GLU A 122 -6.85 8.77 -3.38
CA GLU A 122 -6.60 8.76 -1.94
C GLU A 122 -7.61 7.89 -1.17
N ARG A 123 -8.89 7.93 -1.52
CA ARG A 123 -9.92 7.11 -0.86
C ARG A 123 -9.74 5.61 -1.16
N LEU A 124 -9.31 5.27 -2.37
CA LEU A 124 -9.34 3.89 -2.87
C LEU A 124 -8.00 3.14 -2.73
N HIS A 125 -6.86 3.84 -2.66
CA HIS A 125 -5.53 3.20 -2.73
C HIS A 125 -5.31 2.13 -1.65
N GLN A 126 -5.85 2.27 -0.45
CA GLN A 126 -5.68 1.24 0.59
C GLN A 126 -6.44 -0.05 0.27
N GLY A 127 -7.58 0.03 -0.40
CA GLY A 127 -8.29 -1.15 -0.91
C GLY A 127 -7.51 -1.79 -2.07
N PHE A 128 -7.14 -0.96 -3.05
CA PHE A 128 -6.39 -1.40 -4.22
C PHE A 128 -5.05 -2.04 -3.84
N LYS A 129 -4.37 -1.49 -2.84
CA LYS A 129 -3.16 -2.07 -2.26
C LYS A 129 -3.39 -3.49 -1.77
N ARG A 130 -4.43 -3.71 -0.95
CA ARG A 130 -4.69 -5.03 -0.35
C ARG A 130 -5.08 -6.06 -1.41
N ASP A 131 -5.91 -5.65 -2.37
CA ASP A 131 -6.50 -6.58 -3.33
C ASP A 131 -5.58 -6.88 -4.51
N VAL A 132 -4.69 -5.93 -4.87
CA VAL A 132 -3.86 -5.99 -6.07
C VAL A 132 -2.38 -5.91 -5.70
N VAL A 133 -1.91 -4.75 -5.22
CA VAL A 133 -0.46 -4.46 -5.11
C VAL A 133 0.27 -5.38 -4.14
N ALA A 134 -0.37 -5.73 -3.02
CA ALA A 134 0.17 -6.65 -2.02
C ALA A 134 0.28 -8.09 -2.54
N CYS A 135 -0.47 -8.44 -3.58
CA CYS A 135 -0.53 -9.78 -4.18
C CYS A 135 0.33 -9.91 -5.45
N LEU A 136 0.94 -8.82 -5.95
CA LEU A 136 1.81 -8.86 -7.13
C LEU A 136 3.04 -9.74 -6.88
N PRO A 137 3.47 -10.56 -7.88
CA PRO A 137 4.68 -11.38 -7.75
C PRO A 137 5.91 -10.53 -7.44
N ARG A 138 6.79 -11.06 -6.58
CA ARG A 138 7.96 -10.32 -6.11
C ARG A 138 8.98 -10.06 -7.21
N GLU A 139 9.28 -11.04 -8.06
CA GLU A 139 10.34 -10.84 -9.07
C GLU A 139 9.97 -9.79 -10.13
N GLY A 140 8.69 -9.72 -10.47
CA GLY A 140 8.16 -8.72 -11.37
C GLY A 140 6.69 -8.95 -11.68
N TRP A 141 6.05 -7.95 -12.25
CA TRP A 141 4.62 -7.99 -12.55
C TRP A 141 4.27 -7.10 -13.73
N ARG A 142 3.10 -7.40 -14.29
CA ARG A 142 2.43 -6.60 -15.32
C ARG A 142 0.97 -6.45 -14.91
N LEU A 143 0.46 -5.23 -14.96
CA LEU A 143 -0.91 -4.89 -14.63
C LEU A 143 -1.48 -3.98 -15.73
N THR A 144 -2.54 -4.43 -16.38
CA THR A 144 -3.17 -3.72 -17.49
C THR A 144 -4.17 -2.67 -17.03
N GLY A 145 -4.45 -1.70 -17.89
CA GLY A 145 -5.50 -0.73 -17.68
C GLY A 145 -6.89 -1.36 -17.58
N GLU A 146 -7.12 -2.47 -18.28
CA GLU A 146 -8.35 -3.25 -18.16
C GLU A 146 -8.53 -3.80 -16.74
N GLU A 147 -7.48 -4.38 -16.15
CA GLU A 147 -7.52 -4.88 -14.77
C GLU A 147 -7.73 -3.76 -13.74
N VAL A 148 -7.09 -2.60 -13.94
CA VAL A 148 -7.29 -1.41 -13.10
C VAL A 148 -8.72 -0.90 -13.23
N ALA A 149 -9.25 -0.79 -14.46
CA ALA A 149 -10.63 -0.37 -14.72
C ALA A 149 -11.63 -1.34 -14.09
N ALA A 150 -11.45 -2.65 -14.26
CA ALA A 150 -12.31 -3.67 -13.68
C ALA A 150 -12.33 -3.61 -12.16
N TRP A 151 -11.19 -3.34 -11.52
CA TRP A 151 -11.16 -3.11 -10.07
C TRP A 151 -11.92 -1.83 -9.69
N LEU A 152 -11.71 -0.70 -10.38
CA LEU A 152 -12.40 0.57 -10.11
C LEU A 152 -13.92 0.47 -10.27
N VAL A 153 -14.39 -0.22 -11.31
CA VAL A 153 -15.82 -0.43 -11.60
C VAL A 153 -16.48 -1.22 -10.47
N ARG A 154 -15.84 -2.30 -9.98
CA ARG A 154 -16.33 -3.06 -8.82
C ARG A 154 -16.41 -2.20 -7.54
N HIS A 155 -15.63 -1.14 -7.46
CA HIS A 155 -15.60 -0.19 -6.34
C HIS A 155 -16.40 1.10 -6.61
N GLY A 156 -17.32 1.07 -7.57
CA GLY A 156 -18.30 2.14 -7.81
C GLY A 156 -17.75 3.34 -8.60
N VAL A 157 -16.61 3.19 -9.28
CA VAL A 157 -16.04 4.22 -10.15
C VAL A 157 -16.02 3.71 -11.59
N ALA A 158 -16.90 4.24 -12.44
CA ALA A 158 -16.88 3.93 -13.86
C ALA A 158 -15.80 4.75 -14.56
N VAL A 159 -14.99 4.05 -15.35
CA VAL A 159 -13.85 4.57 -16.11
C VAL A 159 -13.75 3.81 -17.42
N PRO A 160 -13.16 4.41 -18.48
CA PRO A 160 -12.86 3.67 -19.69
C PRO A 160 -11.80 2.60 -19.41
N SER A 161 -11.86 1.49 -20.15
CA SER A 161 -10.70 0.61 -20.30
C SER A 161 -9.69 1.30 -21.20
N MET A 162 -8.49 1.57 -20.69
CA MET A 162 -7.44 2.26 -21.42
C MET A 162 -6.30 1.29 -21.79
N PRO A 163 -5.66 1.44 -22.97
CA PRO A 163 -4.51 0.64 -23.37
C PRO A 163 -3.24 1.11 -22.65
N VAL A 164 -3.26 1.05 -21.32
CA VAL A 164 -2.12 1.33 -20.45
C VAL A 164 -1.63 0.05 -19.82
N VAL A 165 -0.33 -0.04 -19.60
CA VAL A 165 0.32 -1.18 -18.96
C VAL A 165 1.26 -0.63 -17.91
N TYR A 166 1.04 -1.05 -16.67
CA TYR A 166 1.96 -0.84 -15.57
C TYR A 166 2.84 -2.07 -15.43
N GLU A 167 4.13 -1.88 -15.20
CA GLU A 167 5.08 -2.96 -14.97
C GLU A 167 5.96 -2.62 -13.78
N GLY A 168 6.36 -3.64 -13.02
CA GLY A 168 7.37 -3.53 -11.99
C GLY A 168 8.41 -4.62 -12.13
N ARG A 169 9.68 -4.24 -12.03
CA ARG A 169 10.83 -5.15 -12.06
C ARG A 169 11.77 -4.82 -10.93
N ARG A 170 12.33 -5.86 -10.32
CA ARG A 170 13.44 -5.77 -9.39
C ARG A 170 14.70 -6.09 -10.19
N LEU A 171 15.55 -5.09 -10.39
CA LEU A 171 16.83 -5.22 -11.08
C LEU A 171 17.86 -5.70 -10.04
N ALA A 172 18.46 -6.85 -10.32
CA ALA A 172 19.52 -7.43 -9.52
C ALA A 172 20.82 -6.62 -9.61
#